data_AF-G4QDP9-F1
#
_entry.id   AF-G4QDP9-F1
#
_cell.length_a   1.000
_cell.length_b   1.000
_cell.length_c   1.000
_cell.angle_alpha   90.00
_cell.angle_beta   90.00
_cell.angle_gamma   90.00
#
_symmetry.space_group_name_H-M   'P 1'
#
loop_
_entity.id
_entity.type
_entity.pdbx_description
1 polymer ?
#
loop_
_entity_poly.entity_id
_entity_poly.type
_entity_poly.pdbx_seq_one_letter_code
_entity_poly.pdbx_strand_id
1 'polypeptide(L)'
;MKIKKSAVKAAIVLAGVVSLSACFDSDNDKEEVVPVNQAPTAASVNLITQTEVPITEQLSGTDPEGQALTYELTSEPQLGSIVLGDMGEYTYQPFDEVTGSDMFSYVVRDAEGLEASASVNITIEALQLSFLSYSRLAFAAPSTDAPLLLNGRVFTQDSNDQSDYQDLIDNN
;
A
#
# COMPACT_ATOMS: atom_id res chain seq x y z
N MET A 1 24.10 -47.49 29.50
CA MET A 1 23.10 -48.22 30.31
C MET A 1 21.77 -48.23 29.54
N LYS A 2 21.30 -49.44 29.21
CA LYS A 2 19.97 -49.85 28.72
C LYS A 2 19.44 -49.30 27.38
N ILE A 3 19.63 -50.14 26.36
CA ILE A 3 18.76 -50.32 25.19
C ILE A 3 17.47 -51.04 25.66
N LYS A 4 16.28 -50.62 25.21
CA LYS A 4 15.14 -51.52 25.04
C LYS A 4 14.30 -51.15 23.81
N LYS A 5 14.37 -52.02 22.79
CA LYS A 5 13.35 -52.24 21.76
C LYS A 5 12.17 -53.01 22.37
N SER A 6 10.94 -52.74 21.91
CA SER A 6 9.78 -53.65 21.83
C SER A 6 8.48 -52.87 22.01
N ALA A 7 7.34 -53.22 21.41
CA ALA A 7 7.01 -54.18 20.37
C ALA A 7 5.55 -53.88 19.98
N VAL A 8 5.25 -54.05 18.70
CA VAL A 8 3.87 -54.13 18.19
C VAL A 8 3.18 -55.32 18.84
N LYS A 9 1.99 -55.12 19.39
CA LYS A 9 1.06 -56.20 19.73
C LYS A 9 -0.31 -55.83 19.20
N ALA A 10 -0.57 -56.28 17.97
CA ALA A 10 -1.93 -56.43 17.46
C ALA A 10 -2.47 -57.77 17.97
N ALA A 11 -3.63 -57.73 18.62
CA ALA A 11 -4.47 -58.90 18.87
C ALA A 11 -5.90 -58.50 18.52
N ILE A 12 -6.45 -59.19 17.50
CA ILE A 12 -7.83 -59.11 17.04
C ILE A 12 -8.58 -60.31 17.64
N VAL A 13 -9.92 -60.22 17.66
CA VAL A 13 -10.96 -61.29 17.73
C VAL A 13 -11.54 -61.44 19.16
N LEU A 14 -12.86 -61.41 19.47
CA LEU A 14 -14.07 -61.83 18.75
C LEU A 14 -15.39 -61.26 19.38
N ALA A 15 -16.36 -60.99 18.50
CA ALA A 15 -17.83 -61.00 18.61
C ALA A 15 -18.59 -60.72 19.94
N GLY A 16 -19.37 -59.65 19.90
CA GLY A 16 -20.64 -59.54 20.64
C GLY A 16 -21.69 -58.94 19.74
N VAL A 17 -22.59 -59.78 19.20
CA VAL A 17 -23.84 -59.31 18.58
C VAL A 17 -24.82 -58.97 19.70
N VAL A 18 -25.13 -57.69 19.84
CA VAL A 18 -26.30 -57.23 20.57
C VAL A 18 -27.20 -56.56 19.55
N SER A 19 -28.26 -57.26 19.14
CA SER A 19 -29.35 -56.65 18.39
C SER A 19 -30.17 -55.79 19.36
N LEU A 20 -29.88 -54.50 19.41
CA LEU A 20 -30.81 -53.50 19.95
C LEU A 20 -31.74 -53.09 18.81
N SER A 21 -32.97 -53.60 18.84
CA SER A 21 -34.10 -52.93 18.20
C SER A 21 -34.43 -51.70 19.04
N ALA A 22 -34.00 -50.52 18.58
CA ALA A 22 -34.50 -49.24 19.04
C ALA A 22 -34.73 -48.35 17.80
N CYS A 23 -36.01 -47.99 17.64
CA CYS A 23 -36.61 -46.86 16.94
C CYS A 23 -35.88 -46.23 15.74
N PHE A 24 -36.62 -46.11 14.63
CA PHE A 24 -36.42 -45.05 13.65
C PHE A 24 -36.52 -43.70 14.38
N ASP A 25 -35.39 -43.14 14.79
CA ASP A 25 -35.33 -41.72 15.10
C ASP A 25 -34.64 -40.99 13.96
N SER A 26 -35.15 -39.79 13.75
CA SER A 26 -34.98 -38.97 12.58
C SER A 26 -33.62 -38.27 12.61
N ASP A 27 -32.53 -39.02 12.62
CA ASP A 27 -31.17 -38.44 12.67
C ASP A 27 -30.76 -37.98 11.27
N ASN A 28 -31.26 -36.80 10.92
CA ASN A 28 -30.60 -35.89 9.99
C ASN A 28 -29.33 -35.38 10.69
N ASP A 29 -28.33 -36.25 10.82
CA ASP A 29 -26.96 -35.93 11.21
C ASP A 29 -26.32 -35.11 10.09
N LYS A 30 -26.78 -33.87 9.94
CA LYS A 30 -26.13 -32.88 9.10
C LYS A 30 -24.90 -32.43 9.86
N GLU A 31 -23.81 -33.18 9.71
CA GLU A 31 -22.49 -32.82 10.22
C GLU A 31 -22.19 -31.38 9.75
N GLU A 32 -22.19 -30.44 10.69
CA GLU A 32 -21.97 -29.04 10.40
C GLU A 32 -20.48 -28.85 10.12
N VAL A 33 -20.13 -28.88 8.84
CA VAL A 33 -18.77 -28.55 8.39
C VAL A 33 -18.58 -27.05 8.59
N VAL A 34 -17.97 -26.67 9.71
CA VAL A 34 -17.49 -25.30 9.89
C VAL A 34 -16.38 -25.03 8.88
N PRO A 35 -16.49 -23.96 8.06
CA PRO A 35 -15.45 -23.61 7.11
C PRO A 35 -14.15 -23.28 7.86
N VAL A 36 -13.03 -23.77 7.35
CA VAL A 36 -11.70 -23.42 7.86
C VAL A 36 -11.39 -22.00 7.38
N ASN A 37 -10.93 -21.14 8.29
CA ASN A 37 -10.57 -19.77 7.95
C ASN A 37 -9.50 -19.73 6.86
N GLN A 38 -9.65 -18.83 5.89
CA GLN A 38 -8.68 -18.65 4.81
C GLN A 38 -7.94 -17.34 4.98
N ALA A 39 -6.69 -17.29 4.49
CA ALA A 39 -5.92 -16.07 4.55
C ALA A 39 -6.52 -15.00 3.64
N PRO A 40 -6.36 -13.71 3.98
CA PRO A 40 -6.76 -12.63 3.09
C PRO A 40 -5.91 -12.63 1.81
N THR A 41 -6.31 -11.80 0.84
CA THR A 41 -5.55 -11.53 -0.37
C THR A 41 -5.24 -10.05 -0.49
N ALA A 42 -4.02 -9.72 -0.95
CA ALA A 42 -3.57 -8.35 -1.24
C ALA A 42 -2.98 -8.30 -2.65
N ALA A 43 -3.04 -7.12 -3.29
CA ALA A 43 -2.55 -6.95 -4.67
C ALA A 43 -1.54 -5.80 -4.75
N SER A 44 -0.43 -6.04 -5.45
CA SER A 44 0.51 -4.98 -5.78
C SER A 44 -0.03 -4.08 -6.90
N VAL A 45 0.27 -2.79 -6.82
CA VAL A 45 -0.15 -1.80 -7.82
C VAL A 45 1.05 -0.96 -8.29
N ASN A 46 0.90 -0.38 -9.48
CA ASN A 46 1.84 0.58 -10.05
C ASN A 46 1.11 1.90 -10.25
N LEU A 47 1.67 2.98 -9.70
CA LEU A 47 1.11 4.32 -9.75
C LEU A 47 2.11 5.30 -10.34
N ILE A 48 1.60 6.39 -10.88
CA ILE A 48 2.39 7.50 -11.39
C ILE A 48 1.85 8.77 -10.73
N THR A 49 2.75 9.61 -10.24
CA THR A 49 2.44 10.96 -9.79
C THR A 49 3.51 11.93 -10.29
N GLN A 50 3.30 13.22 -10.10
CA GLN A 50 4.33 14.23 -10.27
C GLN A 50 4.93 14.56 -8.90
N THR A 51 6.17 15.08 -8.88
CA THR A 51 6.76 15.63 -7.67
C THR A 51 5.82 16.64 -7.03
N GLU A 52 5.81 16.71 -5.70
CA GLU A 52 4.93 17.57 -4.89
C GLU A 52 3.41 17.27 -4.99
N VAL A 53 2.99 16.30 -5.81
CA VAL A 53 1.58 15.92 -5.96
C VAL A 53 1.29 14.65 -5.14
N PRO A 54 0.44 14.73 -4.09
CA PRO A 54 0.11 13.57 -3.28
C PRO A 54 -0.78 12.57 -4.02
N ILE A 55 -0.65 11.31 -3.64
CA ILE A 55 -1.58 10.23 -3.98
C ILE A 55 -2.39 9.91 -2.72
N THR A 56 -3.72 9.90 -2.81
CA THR A 56 -4.61 9.42 -1.75
C THR A 56 -5.48 8.30 -2.29
N GLU A 57 -5.29 7.09 -1.76
CA GLU A 57 -5.89 5.85 -2.27
C GLU A 57 -6.16 4.85 -1.13
N GLN A 58 -6.66 3.66 -1.48
CA GLN A 58 -6.93 2.56 -0.55
C GLN A 58 -6.02 1.37 -0.87
N LEU A 59 -5.38 0.77 0.15
CA LEU A 59 -4.64 -0.48 0.01
C LEU A 59 -5.57 -1.64 -0.33
N SER A 60 -5.10 -2.54 -1.21
CA SER A 60 -5.85 -3.72 -1.61
C SER A 60 -5.89 -4.75 -0.48
N GLY A 61 -7.08 -5.22 -0.13
CA GLY A 61 -7.27 -6.29 0.83
C GLY A 61 -8.69 -6.85 0.71
N THR A 62 -8.80 -8.17 0.58
CA THR A 62 -10.09 -8.87 0.65
C THR A 62 -9.93 -10.18 1.40
N ASP A 63 -10.97 -10.55 2.15
CA ASP A 63 -11.02 -11.78 2.91
C ASP A 63 -12.12 -12.71 2.36
N PRO A 64 -11.87 -14.02 2.15
CA PRO A 64 -12.87 -14.93 1.61
C PRO A 64 -14.11 -15.09 2.50
N GLU A 65 -13.93 -15.02 3.81
CA GLU A 65 -14.97 -15.11 4.82
C GLU A 65 -15.60 -13.74 5.16
N GLY A 66 -15.05 -12.65 4.61
CA GLY A 66 -15.53 -11.28 4.81
C GLY A 66 -15.14 -10.70 6.17
N GLN A 67 -14.08 -11.23 6.78
CA GLN A 67 -13.58 -10.78 8.06
C GLN A 67 -12.99 -9.36 7.98
N ALA A 68 -12.93 -8.69 9.14
CA ALA A 68 -12.32 -7.39 9.23
C ALA A 68 -10.80 -7.50 8.99
N LEU A 69 -10.26 -6.55 8.23
CA LEU A 69 -8.85 -6.52 7.87
C LEU A 69 -8.13 -5.36 8.55
N THR A 70 -6.88 -5.62 8.93
CA THR A 70 -5.94 -4.62 9.43
C THR A 70 -4.77 -4.48 8.47
N TYR A 71 -4.21 -3.27 8.39
CA TYR A 71 -3.16 -2.91 7.44
C TYR A 71 -1.95 -2.36 8.19
N GLU A 72 -0.76 -2.78 7.78
CA GLU A 72 0.51 -2.31 8.35
C GLU A 72 1.56 -2.17 7.26
N LEU A 73 2.41 -1.14 7.36
CA LEU A 73 3.57 -0.99 6.49
C LEU A 73 4.69 -1.93 6.93
N THR A 74 5.24 -2.67 5.98
CA THR A 74 6.42 -3.53 6.19
C THR A 74 7.70 -2.90 5.67
N SER A 75 7.59 -1.90 4.78
CA SER A 75 8.69 -1.04 4.37
C SER A 75 8.18 0.36 4.04
N GLU A 76 8.95 1.39 4.37
CA GLU A 76 8.67 2.77 4.01
C GLU A 76 9.24 3.15 2.63
N PRO A 77 8.64 4.14 1.95
CA PRO A 77 9.22 4.75 0.75
C PRO A 77 10.49 5.55 1.06
N GLN A 78 11.32 5.78 0.04
CA GLN A 78 12.60 6.51 0.17
C GLN A 78 12.57 7.92 -0.43
N LEU A 79 11.68 8.18 -1.41
CA LEU A 79 11.56 9.45 -2.11
C LEU A 79 10.29 10.23 -1.72
N GLY A 80 9.59 9.75 -0.69
CA GLY A 80 8.43 10.42 -0.14
C GLY A 80 8.14 9.95 1.28
N SER A 81 7.02 10.40 1.80
CA SER A 81 6.47 9.98 3.08
C SER A 81 5.08 9.40 2.89
N ILE A 82 4.66 8.53 3.81
CA ILE A 82 3.35 7.90 3.79
C ILE A 82 2.66 8.06 5.14
N VAL A 83 1.37 8.37 5.09
CA VAL A 83 0.45 8.31 6.23
C VAL A 83 -0.56 7.22 5.92
N LEU A 84 -0.59 6.17 6.75
CA LEU A 84 -1.53 5.05 6.63
C LEU A 84 -2.60 5.17 7.73
N GLY A 85 -3.86 5.10 7.34
CA GLY A 85 -5.00 4.99 8.24
C GLY A 85 -5.34 3.54 8.58
N ASP A 86 -6.06 3.34 9.68
CA ASP A 86 -6.36 2.00 10.25
C ASP A 86 -7.12 1.08 9.28
N MET A 87 -7.93 1.66 8.39
CA MET A 87 -8.73 0.92 7.41
C MET A 87 -8.01 0.74 6.06
N GLY A 88 -6.73 1.11 5.95
CA GLY A 88 -5.91 0.96 4.75
C GLY A 88 -6.00 2.13 3.75
N GLU A 89 -6.76 3.18 4.05
CA GLU A 89 -6.64 4.46 3.35
C GLU A 89 -5.24 5.02 3.61
N TYR A 90 -4.59 5.55 2.59
CA TYR A 90 -3.27 6.12 2.74
C TYR A 90 -3.09 7.36 1.88
N THR A 91 -2.21 8.24 2.34
CA THR A 91 -1.68 9.35 1.56
C THR A 91 -0.18 9.21 1.42
N TYR A 92 0.30 9.12 0.18
CA TYR A 92 1.71 9.20 -0.17
C TYR A 92 2.04 10.61 -0.69
N GLN A 93 3.06 11.23 -0.12
CA GLN A 93 3.56 12.55 -0.51
C GLN A 93 5.01 12.42 -0.97
N PRO A 94 5.32 12.61 -2.27
CA PRO A 94 6.69 12.78 -2.74
C PRO A 94 7.37 13.94 -2.01
N PHE A 95 8.67 13.81 -1.73
CA PHE A 95 9.47 14.97 -1.31
C PHE A 95 9.61 15.98 -2.44
N ASP A 96 9.88 17.23 -2.08
CA ASP A 96 10.03 18.32 -3.03
C ASP A 96 11.18 18.05 -4.01
N GLU A 97 10.96 18.39 -5.28
CA GLU A 97 11.95 18.31 -6.37
C GLU A 97 12.57 16.92 -6.64
N VAL A 98 12.00 15.83 -6.11
CA VAL A 98 12.46 14.47 -6.43
C VAL A 98 11.75 13.89 -7.64
N THR A 99 12.46 13.07 -8.42
CA THR A 99 11.90 12.25 -9.50
C THR A 99 12.53 10.86 -9.47
N GLY A 100 11.86 9.88 -10.07
CA GLY A 100 12.36 8.51 -10.15
C GLY A 100 11.35 7.48 -9.64
N SER A 101 11.83 6.30 -9.30
CA SER A 101 11.01 5.21 -8.78
C SER A 101 11.09 5.15 -7.26
N ASP A 102 9.95 4.95 -6.63
CA ASP A 102 9.79 4.75 -5.19
C ASP A 102 8.87 3.56 -4.91
N MET A 103 8.91 3.02 -3.70
CA MET A 103 8.09 1.86 -3.32
C MET A 103 7.89 1.80 -1.81
N PHE A 104 6.69 1.38 -1.41
CA PHE A 104 6.45 0.87 -0.07
C PHE A 104 5.75 -0.49 -0.12
N SER A 105 5.91 -1.28 0.94
CA SER A 105 5.29 -2.61 1.08
C SER A 105 4.39 -2.63 2.29
N TYR A 106 3.33 -3.44 2.22
CA TYR A 106 2.34 -3.56 3.28
C TYR A 106 1.93 -5.02 3.49
N VAL A 107 1.40 -5.28 4.67
CA VAL A 107 0.76 -6.54 5.03
C VAL A 107 -0.70 -6.28 5.42
N VAL A 108 -1.57 -7.19 5.03
CA VAL A 108 -2.97 -7.24 5.39
C VAL A 108 -3.18 -8.46 6.27
N ARG A 109 -3.83 -8.30 7.42
CA ARG A 109 -4.11 -9.38 8.37
C ARG A 109 -5.59 -9.49 8.66
N ASP A 110 -6.11 -10.71 8.72
CA ASP A 110 -7.46 -11.01 9.22
C ASP A 110 -7.53 -10.98 10.76
N ALA A 111 -8.70 -11.27 11.32
CA ALA A 111 -8.93 -11.24 12.77
C ALA A 111 -8.27 -12.43 13.51
N GLU A 112 -7.91 -13.49 12.79
CA GLU A 112 -7.31 -14.73 13.27
C GLU A 112 -5.78 -14.73 13.11
N GLY A 113 -5.24 -13.71 12.44
CA GLY A 113 -3.82 -13.46 12.26
C GLY A 113 -3.21 -14.09 11.00
N LEU A 114 -4.01 -14.56 10.03
CA LEU A 114 -3.49 -14.93 8.71
C LEU A 114 -3.20 -13.67 7.91
N GLU A 115 -2.20 -13.75 7.02
CA GLU A 115 -1.60 -12.56 6.41
C GLU A 115 -1.43 -12.70 4.90
N ALA A 116 -1.49 -11.56 4.21
CA ALA A 116 -1.03 -11.41 2.83
C ALA A 116 -0.22 -10.11 2.67
N SER A 117 0.84 -10.17 1.87
CA SER A 117 1.71 -9.02 1.62
C SER A 117 1.64 -8.56 0.16
N ALA A 118 1.80 -7.26 -0.05
CA ALA A 118 1.85 -6.65 -1.36
C ALA A 118 2.66 -5.34 -1.31
N SER A 119 2.82 -4.70 -2.47
CA SER A 119 3.61 -3.48 -2.63
C SER A 119 2.93 -2.45 -3.53
N VAL A 120 3.21 -1.18 -3.26
CA VAL A 120 2.83 -0.05 -4.11
C VAL A 120 4.10 0.49 -4.74
N ASN A 121 4.20 0.38 -6.07
CA ASN A 121 5.30 0.91 -6.87
C ASN A 121 4.90 2.28 -7.40
N ILE A 122 5.74 3.28 -7.25
CA ILE A 122 5.42 4.66 -7.61
C ILE A 122 6.48 5.18 -8.57
N THR A 123 6.04 5.76 -9.69
CA THR A 123 6.90 6.57 -10.55
C THR A 123 6.58 8.05 -10.32
N ILE A 124 7.59 8.81 -9.93
CA ILE A 124 7.51 10.25 -9.67
C ILE A 124 8.08 10.98 -10.88
N GLU A 125 7.21 11.63 -11.63
CA GLU A 125 7.55 12.45 -12.80
C GLU A 125 7.83 13.90 -12.37
N ALA A 126 8.49 14.66 -13.24
CA ALA A 126 8.70 16.08 -13.00
C ALA A 126 7.36 16.83 -13.04
N LEU A 127 7.17 17.81 -12.13
CA LEU A 127 5.97 18.63 -12.11
C LEU A 127 5.94 19.54 -13.35
N GLN A 128 4.87 19.43 -14.13
CA GLN A 128 4.66 20.27 -15.30
C GLN A 128 4.03 21.59 -14.90
N LEU A 129 4.77 22.68 -15.07
CA LEU A 129 4.31 24.03 -14.77
C LEU A 129 4.20 24.88 -16.03
N SER A 130 3.18 25.74 -16.06
CA SER A 130 3.01 26.71 -17.15
C SER A 130 4.11 27.76 -17.09
N PHE A 131 4.85 27.91 -18.19
CA PHE A 131 5.88 28.93 -18.33
C PHE A 131 5.32 30.34 -18.07
N LEU A 132 4.11 30.65 -18.57
CA LEU A 132 3.49 31.97 -18.42
C LEU A 132 3.18 32.32 -16.95
N SER A 133 2.90 31.32 -16.12
CA SER A 133 2.62 31.54 -14.69
C SER A 133 3.90 31.79 -13.90
N TYR A 134 4.99 31.09 -14.25
CA TYR A 134 6.27 31.18 -13.54
C TYR A 134 7.14 32.35 -14.00
N SER A 135 7.20 32.64 -15.30
CA SER A 135 7.99 33.76 -15.82
C SER A 135 7.51 35.09 -15.23
N ARG A 136 6.20 35.30 -15.10
CA ARG A 136 5.63 36.51 -14.50
C ARG A 136 6.00 36.71 -13.04
N LEU A 137 6.06 35.63 -12.25
CA LEU A 137 6.51 35.72 -10.85
C LEU A 137 8.02 35.98 -10.77
N ALA A 138 8.82 35.34 -11.63
CA ALA A 138 10.27 35.57 -11.69
C ALA A 138 10.62 37.02 -12.06
N PHE A 139 9.94 37.60 -13.04
CA PHE A 139 10.17 38.99 -13.51
C PHE A 139 9.53 40.07 -12.63
N ALA A 140 8.57 39.71 -11.78
CA ALA A 140 7.98 40.64 -10.82
C ALA A 140 8.77 40.70 -9.49
N ALA A 141 9.70 39.77 -9.27
CA ALA A 141 10.52 39.73 -8.07
C ALA A 141 11.63 40.79 -8.15
N PRO A 142 11.94 41.51 -7.06
CA PRO A 142 13.14 42.35 -6.98
C PRO A 142 14.39 41.51 -7.28
N SER A 143 15.42 42.10 -7.87
CA SER A 143 16.71 41.41 -8.11
C SER A 143 17.44 40.94 -6.84
N THR A 144 16.94 41.32 -5.67
CA THR A 144 17.43 40.89 -4.35
C THR A 144 16.68 39.69 -3.78
N ASP A 145 15.55 39.27 -4.37
CA ASP A 145 14.79 38.12 -3.90
C ASP A 145 15.49 36.80 -4.21
N ALA A 146 15.16 35.78 -3.40
CA ALA A 146 15.65 34.44 -3.66
C ALA A 146 15.15 33.95 -5.03
N PRO A 147 16.03 33.35 -5.86
CA PRO A 147 15.64 32.78 -7.14
C PRO A 147 14.50 31.78 -6.99
N LEU A 148 13.55 31.77 -7.93
CA LEU A 148 12.54 30.71 -7.95
C LEU A 148 13.21 29.37 -8.25
N LEU A 149 12.98 28.42 -7.35
CA LEU A 149 13.34 27.01 -7.52
C LEU A 149 12.24 26.31 -8.31
N LEU A 150 12.62 25.58 -9.35
CA LEU A 150 11.71 24.77 -10.14
C LEU A 150 12.37 23.47 -10.60
N ASN A 151 12.08 22.37 -9.91
CA ASN A 151 12.61 21.04 -10.21
C ASN A 151 14.15 21.07 -10.32
N GLY A 152 14.83 21.75 -9.38
CA GLY A 152 16.29 21.91 -9.39
C GLY A 152 16.83 22.92 -10.42
N ARG A 153 15.98 23.69 -11.10
CA ARG A 153 16.39 24.84 -11.92
C ARG A 153 16.24 26.13 -11.13
N VAL A 154 17.22 27.01 -11.27
CA VAL A 154 17.29 28.33 -10.63
C VAL A 154 17.05 29.40 -11.69
N PHE A 155 16.00 30.20 -11.53
CA PHE A 155 15.77 31.37 -12.38
C PHE A 155 16.24 32.64 -11.67
N THR A 156 17.31 33.25 -12.17
CA THR A 156 17.82 34.54 -11.68
C THR A 156 17.43 35.65 -12.64
N GLN A 157 16.82 36.72 -12.14
CA GLN A 157 16.73 37.98 -12.87
C GLN A 157 18.09 38.67 -12.78
N ASP A 158 18.84 38.69 -13.89
CA ASP A 158 20.17 39.29 -13.96
C ASP A 158 20.14 40.78 -14.35
N SER A 159 18.96 41.33 -14.65
CA SER A 159 18.77 42.77 -14.91
C SER A 159 18.01 43.50 -13.80
N ASN A 160 18.56 44.65 -13.42
CA ASN A 160 17.94 45.61 -12.51
C ASN A 160 17.10 46.68 -13.23
N ASP A 161 17.12 46.71 -14.57
CA ASP A 161 16.36 47.66 -15.38
C ASP A 161 15.03 47.03 -15.81
N GLN A 162 13.93 47.60 -15.34
CA GLN A 162 12.60 47.09 -15.67
C GLN A 162 12.33 47.06 -17.18
N SER A 163 12.88 48.00 -17.93
CA SER A 163 12.66 48.07 -19.38
C SER A 163 13.21 46.87 -20.15
N ASP A 164 14.18 46.13 -19.60
CA ASP A 164 14.77 44.94 -20.22
C ASP A 164 13.81 43.74 -20.31
N TYR A 165 12.70 43.76 -19.55
CA TYR A 165 11.73 42.65 -19.50
C TYR A 165 10.27 43.11 -19.54
N GLN A 166 10.00 44.39 -19.81
CA GLN A 166 8.63 44.91 -19.92
C GLN A 166 7.82 44.26 -21.06
N ASP A 167 8.48 43.88 -22.15
CA ASP A 167 7.87 43.18 -23.29
C ASP A 167 7.39 41.76 -22.95
N LEU A 168 7.97 41.14 -21.91
CA LEU A 168 7.55 39.84 -21.40
C LEU A 168 6.36 39.94 -20.42
N ILE A 169 6.12 41.13 -19.87
CA ILE A 169 5.04 41.39 -18.90
C ILE A 169 3.76 41.82 -19.62
N ASP A 170 3.87 42.67 -20.64
CA ASP A 170 2.73 43.15 -21.40
C ASP A 170 2.38 42.13 -22.50
N ASN A 171 1.19 41.51 -22.43
CA ASN A 171 0.70 40.54 -23.42
C ASN A 171 0.55 41.18 -24.83
N ASN A 172 1.64 41.39 -25.57
CA ASN A 172 1.59 41.81 -26.97
C ASN A 172 2.28 40.81 -27.90
#